data_AF-A0A537VHV6-F1
#
_entry.id   AF-A0A537VHV6-F1
#
_cell.length_a   1.000
_cell.length_b   1.000
_cell.length_c   1.000
_cell.angle_alpha   90.00
_cell.angle_beta   90.00
_cell.angle_gamma   90.00
#
_symmetry.space_group_name_H-M   'P 1'
#
loop_
_entity.id
_entity.type
_entity.pdbx_description
1 polymer ?
#
loop_
_entity_poly.entity_id
_entity_poly.type
_entity_poly.pdbx_seq_one_letter_code
_entity_poly.pdbx_strand_id
1 'polypeptide(L)'
;MSDKVPVTVLTGYLGAGKTTLLNRILSEPHGQKYAVIVNEFGEIGIDNDLVVGADEEIFEMNNGCICCTVRGDLVRIIDGLMRRKGKFDAIIVETTGLADPAPVAQTFFMDDN
;
A
#
# COMPACT_ATOMS: atom_id res chain seq x y z
N MET A 1 21.06 -11.54 4.66
CA MET A 1 20.17 -10.79 3.74
C MET A 1 19.43 -9.76 4.58
N SER A 2 19.25 -8.52 4.12
CA SER A 2 18.67 -7.47 4.98
C SER A 2 17.26 -7.87 5.41
N ASP A 3 16.99 -7.81 6.72
CA ASP A 3 15.69 -8.14 7.32
C ASP A 3 14.61 -7.06 7.07
N LYS A 4 14.87 -6.15 6.13
CA LYS A 4 14.02 -4.99 5.83
C LYS A 4 13.01 -5.33 4.75
N VAL A 5 11.79 -4.82 4.90
CA VAL A 5 10.77 -4.85 3.85
C VAL A 5 10.99 -3.62 2.96
N PRO A 6 11.12 -3.79 1.63
CA PRO A 6 11.26 -2.66 0.72
C PRO A 6 9.95 -1.85 0.63
N VAL A 7 10.10 -0.53 0.52
CA VAL A 7 8.98 0.42 0.41
C VAL A 7 9.16 1.26 -0.85
N THR A 8 8.09 1.38 -1.63
CA THR A 8 8.01 2.24 -2.81
C THR A 8 6.97 3.33 -2.60
N VAL A 9 7.34 4.60 -2.77
CA VAL A 9 6.41 5.73 -2.78
C VAL A 9 5.98 5.99 -4.23
N LEU A 10 4.70 5.77 -4.52
CA LEU A 10 4.12 6.02 -5.84
C LEU A 10 3.46 7.40 -5.87
N THR A 11 4.13 8.35 -6.54
CA THR A 11 3.68 9.74 -6.69
C THR A 11 3.53 10.13 -8.16
N GLY A 12 2.96 11.31 -8.40
CA GLY A 12 2.74 11.88 -9.74
C GLY A 12 1.39 12.59 -9.83
N TYR A 13 1.25 13.51 -10.78
CA TYR A 13 0.06 14.36 -10.92
C TYR A 13 -1.27 13.57 -11.08
N LEU A 14 -2.39 14.25 -10.85
CA LEU A 14 -3.70 13.72 -11.16
C LEU A 14 -3.77 13.32 -12.64
N GLY A 15 -4.27 12.12 -12.93
CA GLY A 15 -4.32 11.57 -14.29
C GLY A 15 -3.03 10.90 -14.78
N ALA A 16 -1.95 10.82 -13.98
CA ALA A 16 -0.71 10.14 -14.37
C ALA A 16 -0.80 8.61 -14.45
N GLY A 17 -1.98 8.01 -14.22
CA GLY A 17 -2.20 6.57 -14.31
C GLY A 17 -1.82 5.76 -13.06
N LYS A 18 -1.58 6.43 -11.91
CA LYS A 18 -1.24 5.76 -10.62
C LYS A 18 -2.26 4.67 -10.26
N THR A 19 -3.55 5.02 -10.28
CA THR A 19 -4.66 4.10 -9.98
C THR A 19 -4.72 2.92 -10.94
N THR A 20 -4.46 3.14 -12.23
CA THR A 20 -4.39 2.06 -13.23
C THR A 20 -3.26 1.08 -12.92
N LEU A 21 -2.09 1.59 -12.51
CA LEU A 21 -0.97 0.74 -12.10
C LEU A 21 -1.32 -0.08 -10.84
N LEU A 22 -1.87 0.55 -9.81
CA LEU A 22 -2.27 -0.13 -8.58
C LEU A 22 -3.32 -1.21 -8.83
N ASN A 23 -4.29 -0.95 -9.70
CA ASN A 23 -5.29 -1.93 -10.10
C ASN A 23 -4.66 -3.19 -10.69
N ARG A 24 -3.70 -3.02 -11.60
CA ARG A 24 -3.01 -4.18 -12.20
C ARG A 24 -2.22 -4.96 -11.17
N ILE A 25 -1.58 -4.27 -10.21
CA ILE A 25 -0.88 -4.92 -9.09
C ILE A 25 -1.87 -5.69 -8.20
N LEU A 26 -3.01 -5.11 -7.86
CA LEU A 26 -3.96 -5.73 -6.94
C LEU A 26 -4.83 -6.83 -7.57
N SER A 27 -4.89 -6.92 -8.91
CA SER A 27 -5.76 -7.88 -9.61
C SER A 27 -5.02 -8.91 -10.47
N GLU A 28 -3.83 -8.63 -10.99
CA GLU A 28 -3.11 -9.55 -11.88
C GLU A 28 -2.21 -10.53 -11.10
N PRO A 29 -2.01 -11.77 -11.59
CA PRO A 29 -1.13 -12.75 -10.98
C PRO A 29 0.33 -12.53 -11.40
N HIS A 30 0.99 -11.53 -10.80
CA HIS A 30 2.38 -11.20 -11.10
C HIS A 30 3.41 -11.91 -10.19
N GLY A 31 2.96 -12.82 -9.32
CA GLY A 31 3.83 -13.67 -8.50
C GLY A 31 4.55 -12.97 -7.33
N GLN A 32 4.14 -11.74 -7.00
CA GLN A 32 4.55 -11.04 -5.78
C GLN A 32 3.32 -10.66 -4.98
N LYS A 33 3.48 -10.45 -3.68
CA LYS A 33 2.42 -10.02 -2.78
C LYS A 33 2.76 -8.64 -2.25
N TYR A 34 2.01 -7.62 -2.68
CA TYR A 34 2.23 -6.25 -2.20
C TYR A 34 1.25 -5.90 -1.09
N ALA A 35 1.72 -5.18 -0.08
CA ALA A 35 0.86 -4.40 0.79
C ALA A 35 0.77 -2.97 0.23
N VAL A 36 -0.41 -2.56 -0.22
CA VAL A 36 -0.64 -1.28 -0.87
C VAL A 36 -1.43 -0.39 0.09
N ILE A 37 -0.83 0.75 0.45
CA ILE A 37 -1.44 1.80 1.25
C ILE A 37 -1.91 2.89 0.30
N VAL A 38 -3.21 3.17 0.30
CA VAL A 38 -3.87 4.08 -0.64
C VAL A 38 -4.63 5.16 0.11
N ASN A 39 -4.75 6.36 -0.46
CA ASN A 39 -5.47 7.42 0.22
C ASN A 39 -6.97 7.11 0.36
N GLU A 40 -7.61 6.57 -0.68
CA GLU A 40 -9.01 6.13 -0.67
C GLU A 40 -9.22 4.82 -1.42
N PHE A 41 -9.97 3.89 -0.82
CA PHE A 41 -10.30 2.58 -1.42
C PHE A 41 -11.17 2.72 -2.67
N GLY A 42 -12.05 3.73 -2.68
CA GLY A 42 -13.05 3.93 -3.73
C GLY A 42 -12.48 4.38 -5.08
N GLU A 43 -11.31 5.01 -5.11
CA GLU A 43 -10.70 5.44 -6.37
C GLU A 43 -10.21 4.26 -7.22
N ILE A 44 -9.90 3.12 -6.60
CA ILE A 44 -9.28 1.99 -7.29
C ILE A 44 -10.35 1.12 -7.94
N GLY A 45 -11.62 1.20 -7.54
CA GLY A 45 -12.69 0.40 -8.16
C GLY A 45 -12.45 -1.10 -7.99
N ILE A 46 -11.89 -1.52 -6.85
CA ILE A 46 -11.67 -2.92 -6.52
C ILE A 46 -13.04 -3.57 -6.30
N ASP A 47 -13.39 -4.54 -7.13
CA ASP A 47 -14.63 -5.31 -6.99
C ASP A 47 -14.69 -5.96 -5.60
N ASN A 48 -15.85 -5.87 -4.93
CA ASN A 48 -16.09 -6.50 -3.62
C ASN A 48 -15.80 -8.02 -3.62
N ASP A 49 -15.85 -8.66 -4.79
CA ASP A 49 -15.53 -10.09 -4.99
C ASP A 49 -14.04 -10.42 -4.88
N LEU A 50 -13.17 -9.40 -4.87
CA LEU A 50 -11.73 -9.55 -4.70
C LEU A 50 -11.27 -9.46 -3.24
N VAL A 51 -12.19 -9.18 -2.31
CA VAL A 51 -11.89 -8.90 -0.90
C VAL A 51 -12.21 -10.10 -0.02
N VAL A 52 -11.25 -10.55 0.79
CA VAL A 52 -11.44 -11.63 1.76
C VAL A 52 -11.30 -11.10 3.19
N GLY A 53 -12.40 -11.19 3.97
CA GLY A 53 -12.45 -10.79 5.38
C GLY A 53 -12.65 -9.29 5.58
N ALA A 54 -13.49 -8.92 6.55
CA ALA A 54 -13.79 -7.53 6.90
C ALA A 54 -13.77 -7.37 8.42
N ASP A 55 -12.57 -7.38 8.97
CA ASP A 55 -12.29 -6.79 10.28
C ASP A 55 -11.08 -5.88 10.08
N GLU A 56 -11.27 -4.57 10.32
CA GLU A 56 -10.23 -3.52 10.33
C GLU A 56 -9.55 -3.21 8.98
N GLU A 57 -9.96 -2.13 8.28
CA GLU A 57 -9.22 -1.24 7.33
C GLU A 57 -8.15 -1.82 6.36
N ILE A 58 -8.05 -3.14 6.27
CA ILE A 58 -7.01 -3.96 5.65
C ILE A 58 -7.78 -5.07 4.94
N PHE A 59 -7.67 -5.08 3.62
CA PHE A 59 -8.36 -6.00 2.74
C PHE A 59 -7.35 -6.94 2.11
N GLU A 60 -7.55 -8.25 2.24
CA GLU A 60 -6.75 -9.24 1.53
C GLU A 60 -7.36 -9.52 0.16
N MET A 61 -6.53 -9.45 -0.87
CA MET A 61 -6.89 -9.66 -2.26
C MET A 61 -6.79 -11.14 -2.63
N ASN A 62 -7.58 -11.58 -3.62
CA ASN A 62 -7.51 -12.96 -4.13
C ASN A 62 -6.12 -13.38 -4.64
N ASN A 63 -5.30 -12.44 -5.12
CA ASN A 63 -3.92 -12.70 -5.53
C ASN A 63 -2.91 -12.71 -4.37
N GLY A 64 -3.38 -12.51 -3.13
CA GLY A 64 -2.58 -12.46 -1.91
C GLY A 64 -1.95 -11.08 -1.61
N CYS A 65 -2.27 -10.05 -2.39
CA CYS A 65 -1.94 -8.67 -2.03
C CYS A 65 -2.81 -8.20 -0.85
N ILE A 66 -2.37 -7.14 -0.17
CA ILE A 66 -3.07 -6.50 0.92
C ILE A 66 -3.32 -5.05 0.51
N CYS A 67 -4.53 -4.52 0.71
CA CYS A 67 -4.86 -3.13 0.44
C CYS A 67 -5.39 -2.46 1.71
N CYS A 68 -4.88 -1.27 2.05
CA CYS A 68 -5.29 -0.51 3.22
C CYS A 68 -5.56 0.95 2.86
N THR A 69 -6.56 1.58 3.47
CA THR A 69 -6.74 3.03 3.36
C THR A 69 -5.94 3.78 4.39
N VAL A 70 -5.42 4.96 4.04
CA VAL A 70 -4.88 5.91 5.01
C VAL A 70 -6.03 6.54 5.81
N ARG A 71 -6.47 5.86 6.87
CA ARG A 71 -7.29 6.47 7.92
C ARG A 71 -6.43 6.66 9.16
N GLY A 72 -5.98 7.90 9.34
CA GLY A 72 -5.08 8.26 10.45
C GLY A 72 -3.61 8.37 10.02
N ASP A 73 -2.71 7.92 10.90
CA ASP A 73 -1.26 8.10 10.75
C ASP A 73 -0.61 6.97 9.94
N LEU A 74 0.16 7.31 8.90
CA LEU A 74 0.92 6.39 8.08
C LEU A 74 1.80 5.45 8.92
N VAL A 75 2.41 5.95 10.01
CA VAL A 75 3.25 5.16 10.93
C VAL A 75 2.45 4.00 11.52
N ARG A 76 1.22 4.26 11.97
CA ARG A 76 0.36 3.23 12.58
C ARG A 76 -0.01 2.12 11.61
N ILE A 77 -0.27 2.48 10.35
CA ILE A 77 -0.61 1.52 9.30
C ILE A 77 0.60 0.64 8.98
N ILE A 78 1.78 1.26 8.84
CA ILE A 78 3.04 0.53 8.64
C ILE A 78 3.29 -0.43 9.81
N ASP A 79 3.14 0.03 11.06
CA ASP A 79 3.27 -0.82 12.25
C ASP A 79 2.30 -2.02 12.23
N GLY A 80 1.05 -1.80 11.80
CA GLY A 80 0.06 -2.85 11.62
C GLY A 80 0.49 -3.88 10.56
N LEU A 81 0.98 -3.42 9.41
CA LEU A 81 1.51 -4.28 8.35
C LEU A 81 2.76 -5.04 8.80
N MET A 82 3.66 -4.39 9.53
CA MET A 82 4.91 -5.02 9.99
C MET A 82 4.66 -6.17 10.98
N ARG A 83 3.57 -6.16 11.75
CA ARG A 83 3.13 -7.33 12.54
C ARG A 83 2.74 -8.53 11.68
N ARG A 84 2.44 -8.31 10.40
CA ARG A 84 2.10 -9.32 9.38
C ARG A 84 3.27 -9.58 8.42
N LYS A 85 4.51 -9.15 8.76
CA LYS A 85 5.71 -9.39 7.95
C LYS A 85 5.81 -10.89 7.56
N GLY A 86 6.13 -11.14 6.30
CA GLY A 86 6.14 -12.49 5.71
C GLY A 86 4.83 -12.88 5.01
N LYS A 87 3.76 -12.07 5.13
CA LYS A 87 2.55 -12.20 4.31
C LYS A 87 2.62 -11.45 2.97
N PHE A 88 3.50 -10.46 2.88
CA PHE A 88 3.77 -9.65 1.70
C PHE A 88 5.29 -9.46 1.52
N ASP A 89 5.69 -9.18 0.29
CA ASP A 89 7.07 -9.06 -0.16
C ASP A 89 7.56 -7.59 -0.13
N ALA A 90 6.66 -6.62 -0.32
CA ALA A 90 6.96 -5.20 -0.39
C ALA A 90 5.75 -4.34 -0.02
N ILE A 91 6.01 -3.08 0.36
CA ILE A 91 4.98 -2.06 0.60
C ILE A 91 4.99 -1.03 -0.53
N ILE A 92 3.80 -0.65 -1.01
CA ILE A 92 3.60 0.49 -1.90
C ILE A 92 2.76 1.53 -1.19
N VAL A 93 3.23 2.77 -1.13
CA VAL A 93 2.49 3.90 -0.56
C VAL A 93 2.10 4.85 -1.69
N GLU A 94 0.80 4.99 -1.94
CA GLU A 94 0.28 5.95 -2.91
C GLU A 94 0.12 7.33 -2.26
N THR A 95 0.63 8.35 -2.94
CA THR A 95 0.44 9.74 -2.55
C THR A 95 -0.49 10.42 -3.55
N THR A 96 -1.39 11.28 -3.06
CA THR A 96 -2.29 12.05 -3.92
C THR A 96 -1.53 12.86 -4.96
N GLY A 97 -2.23 13.25 -6.04
CA GLY A 97 -1.61 13.94 -7.17
C GLY A 97 -1.01 15.33 -6.88
N LEU A 98 -1.27 15.88 -5.69
CA LEU A 98 -0.75 17.16 -5.22
C LEU A 98 0.08 17.02 -3.93
N ALA A 99 0.19 15.80 -3.38
CA ALA A 99 0.94 15.58 -2.15
C ALA A 99 2.44 15.71 -2.41
N ASP A 100 3.13 16.43 -1.52
CA ASP A 100 4.58 16.37 -1.42
C ASP A 100 4.98 14.95 -0.95
N PRO A 101 5.81 14.19 -1.69
CA PRO A 101 6.28 12.89 -1.25
C PRO A 101 7.29 12.98 -0.10
N ALA A 102 7.87 14.15 0.20
CA ALA A 102 8.93 14.28 1.20
C ALA A 102 8.47 13.91 2.63
N PRO A 103 7.31 14.35 3.15
CA PRO A 103 6.80 13.92 4.45
C PRO A 103 6.61 12.40 4.55
N VAL A 104 6.13 11.75 3.48
CA VAL A 104 5.95 10.29 3.43
C VAL A 104 7.30 9.59 3.46
N ALA A 105 8.27 10.07 2.69
CA ALA A 105 9.62 9.52 2.67
C ALA A 105 10.29 9.68 4.05
N GLN A 106 10.15 10.84 4.69
CA GLN A 106 10.72 11.15 6.00
C GLN A 106 10.26 10.17 7.09
N THR A 107 9.04 9.65 7.02
CA THR A 107 8.55 8.58 7.93
C THR A 107 9.48 7.36 7.96
N PHE A 108 10.22 7.08 6.89
CA PHE A 108 11.13 5.93 6.79
C PHE A 108 12.60 6.27 7.09
N PHE A 109 12.93 7.56 7.25
CA PHE A 109 14.28 8.03 7.56
C PHE A 109 14.44 8.48 9.01
N MET A 110 13.35 8.51 9.78
CA MET A 110 13.38 8.80 11.22
C MET A 110 13.75 7.53 12.00
N ASP A 111 15.04 7.20 12.02
CA ASP A 111 15.81 6.59 13.14
C ASP A 111 17.02 5.80 12.60
N ASP A 112 18.18 6.46 12.57
CA ASP A 112 19.48 5.84 12.85
C ASP A 112 19.87 6.27 14.28
N ASN A 113 19.35 5.61 15.31
CA ASN A 113 19.89 5.64 16.67
C ASN A 113 20.08 4.21 17.18
#